data_AF-V4QK25-F1
#
_entry.id   AF-V4QK25-F1
#
_cell.length_a   1.000
_cell.length_b   1.000
_cell.length_c   1.000
_cell.angle_alpha   90.00
_cell.angle_beta   90.00
_cell.angle_gamma   90.00
#
_symmetry.space_group_name_H-M   'P 1'
#
loop_
_entity.id
_entity.type
_entity.pdbx_description
1 polymer ?
#
loop_
_entity_poly.entity_id
_entity_poly.type
_entity_poly.pdbx_seq_one_letter_code
_entity_poly.pdbx_strand_id
1 'polypeptide(L)' 'MLDFYCAEVKLAVEVDGVHHTEDDRRVRDEMRDKWLAEQGIRALRIPAFEIMLDADEVATGAYAVALERVGKV' A
#
# COMPACT_ATOMS: atom_id res chain seq x y z
N MET A 1 2.82 -3.55 -7.93
CA MET A 1 1.76 -4.58 -7.93
C MET A 1 0.97 -4.39 -6.65
N LEU A 2 -0.33 -4.71 -6.57
CA LEU A 2 -1.07 -4.64 -5.29
C LEU A 2 -1.23 -6.05 -4.74
N ASP A 3 -0.93 -6.25 -3.46
CA ASP A 3 -0.99 -7.57 -2.83
C ASP A 3 -2.31 -7.78 -2.11
N PHE A 4 -2.85 -6.73 -1.49
CA PHE A 4 -4.15 -6.75 -0.83
C PHE A 4 -4.97 -5.52 -1.16
N TYR A 5 -6.30 -5.69 -1.17
CA TYR A 5 -7.23 -4.58 -1.35
C TYR A 5 -8.48 -4.78 -0.46
N CYS A 6 -8.77 -3.76 0.35
CA CYS A 6 -10.01 -3.67 1.11
C CYS A 6 -10.95 -2.66 0.45
N ALA A 7 -12.01 -3.15 -0.18
CA ALA A 7 -12.97 -2.33 -0.91
C ALA A 7 -13.78 -1.40 0.00
N GLU A 8 -14.16 -1.88 1.20
CA GLU A 8 -15.01 -1.14 2.14
C GLU A 8 -14.41 0.22 2.53
N VAL A 9 -13.08 0.26 2.73
CA VAL A 9 -12.36 1.49 3.12
C VAL A 9 -11.47 2.04 2.01
N LYS A 10 -11.56 1.50 0.79
CA LYS A 10 -10.72 1.86 -0.37
C LYS A 10 -9.22 1.92 0.00
N LEU A 11 -8.69 0.83 0.56
CA LEU A 11 -7.28 0.72 0.95
C LEU A 11 -6.62 -0.38 0.15
N ALA A 12 -5.57 -0.04 -0.60
CA ALA A 12 -4.69 -0.98 -1.28
C ALA A 12 -3.38 -1.11 -0.49
N VAL A 13 -2.88 -2.32 -0.31
CA VAL A 13 -1.60 -2.61 0.35
C VAL A 13 -0.65 -3.26 -0.64
N GLU A 14 0.57 -2.75 -0.71
CA GLU A 14 1.66 -3.28 -1.53
C GLU A 14 2.87 -3.59 -0.64
N VAL A 15 3.39 -4.81 -0.74
CA VAL A 15 4.64 -5.23 -0.13
C VAL A 15 5.76 -5.01 -1.14
N ASP A 16 6.63 -4.05 -0.87
CA ASP A 16 7.68 -3.66 -1.79
C ASP A 16 9.03 -4.23 -1.36
N GLY A 17 9.66 -4.98 -2.25
CA GLY A 17 11.03 -5.46 -2.07
C GLY A 17 12.05 -4.43 -2.55
N VAL A 18 13.30 -4.55 -2.10
CA VAL A 18 14.39 -3.74 -2.69
C VAL A 18 14.57 -4.15 -4.15
N HIS A 19 14.56 -3.17 -5.06
CA HIS A 19 14.68 -3.40 -6.49
C HIS A 19 15.82 -2.57 -7.08
N HIS A 20 16.72 -3.22 -7.82
CA HIS A 20 17.95 -2.62 -8.36
C HIS A 20 17.76 -1.87 -9.70
N THR A 21 16.52 -1.58 -10.11
CA THR A 21 16.21 -0.94 -11.40
C THR A 21 15.20 0.19 -11.20
N GLU A 22 15.68 1.42 -11.11
CA GLU A 22 14.92 2.54 -10.53
C GLU A 22 14.10 3.36 -11.55
N ASP A 23 14.56 3.53 -12.80
CA ASP A 23 13.98 4.57 -13.67
C ASP A 23 12.64 4.22 -14.34
N ASP A 24 12.55 3.09 -15.05
CA ASP A 24 11.31 2.71 -15.76
C ASP A 24 10.17 2.30 -14.83
N ARG A 25 10.50 1.86 -13.62
CA ARG A 25 9.53 1.40 -12.62
C ARG A 25 8.90 2.58 -11.89
N ARG A 26 9.69 3.65 -11.62
CA ARG A 26 9.21 4.86 -10.96
C ARG A 26 8.09 5.53 -11.74
N VAL A 27 8.23 5.68 -13.06
CA VAL A 27 7.19 6.33 -13.90
C VAL A 27 5.89 5.52 -13.89
N ARG A 28 5.97 4.19 -13.96
CA ARG A 28 4.77 3.33 -13.89
C ARG A 28 4.12 3.36 -12.51
N ASP A 29 4.92 3.42 -11.46
CA ASP A 29 4.43 3.53 -10.08
C ASP A 29 3.74 4.87 -9.85
N GLU A 30 4.32 5.99 -10.30
CA GLU A 30 3.72 7.32 -10.20
C GLU A 30 2.35 7.40 -10.92
N MET A 31 2.25 6.83 -12.14
CA MET A 31 0.98 6.79 -12.87
C MET A 31 -0.08 5.95 -12.15
N ARG A 32 0.32 4.81 -11.57
CA ARG A 32 -0.57 3.92 -10.82
C ARG A 32 -1.06 4.58 -9.54
N ASP A 33 -0.17 5.20 -8.78
CA ASP A 33 -0.50 5.88 -7.53
C ASP A 33 -1.46 7.04 -7.77
N LYS A 34 -1.23 7.80 -8.86
CA LYS A 34 -2.15 8.86 -9.28
C LYS A 34 -3.53 8.31 -9.62
N TRP A 35 -3.60 7.25 -10.42
CA TRP A 35 -4.88 6.63 -10.78
C TRP A 35 -5.63 6.11 -9.56
N LEU A 36 -4.95 5.44 -8.62
CA LEU A 36 -5.56 4.96 -7.37
C LEU A 36 -6.12 6.12 -6.54
N ALA A 37 -5.36 7.21 -6.41
CA ALA A 37 -5.79 8.41 -5.71
C ALA A 37 -7.04 9.04 -6.36
N GLU A 38 -7.11 9.09 -7.69
CA GLU A 38 -8.29 9.57 -8.43
C GLU A 38 -9.55 8.71 -8.16
N GLN A 39 -9.39 7.42 -7.86
CA GLN A 39 -10.50 6.55 -7.45
C GLN A 39 -10.86 6.66 -5.95
N GLY A 40 -10.14 7.50 -5.20
CA GLY A 40 -10.25 7.62 -3.74
C GLY A 40 -9.62 6.47 -2.96
N ILE A 41 -8.76 5.69 -3.62
CA ILE A 41 -8.04 4.56 -3.03
C ILE A 41 -6.75 5.05 -2.41
N ARG A 42 -6.54 4.78 -1.11
CA ARG A 42 -5.25 4.98 -0.45
C ARG A 42 -4.36 3.78 -0.76
N ALA A 43 -3.16 4.02 -1.28
CA ALA A 43 -2.11 3.01 -1.35
C ALA A 43 -1.26 3.07 -0.07
N LEU A 44 -1.05 1.92 0.56
CA LEU A 44 -0.12 1.72 1.67
C LEU A 44 0.99 0.79 1.19
N ARG A 45 2.21 1.33 1.07
CA ARG A 45 3.38 0.54 0.68
C ARG A 45 4.17 0.16 1.93
N ILE A 46 4.44 -1.12 2.07
CA ILE A 46 5.14 -1.72 3.22
C ILE A 46 6.44 -2.32 2.70
N PRO A 47 7.61 -1.89 3.19
CA PRO A 47 8.86 -2.53 2.83
C PRO A 47 8.88 -3.98 3.30
N ALA A 48 9.26 -4.92 2.43
CA ALA A 48 9.30 -6.34 2.74
C ALA A 48 10.18 -6.67 3.96
N PHE A 49 11.25 -5.88 4.18
CA PHE A 49 12.14 -6.09 5.32
C PHE A 49 11.46 -5.80 6.68
N GLU A 50 10.45 -4.91 6.73
CA GLU A 50 9.72 -4.64 7.97
C GLU A 50 8.85 -5.84 8.36
N ILE A 51 8.23 -6.51 7.39
CA ILE A 51 7.47 -7.75 7.62
C ILE A 51 8.38 -8.86 8.13
N MET A 52 9.60 -8.96 7.59
CA MET A 52 10.58 -9.95 8.02
C MET A 52 11.10 -9.67 9.43
N LEU A 53 11.05 -8.42 9.89
CA LEU A 53 11.44 -8.02 11.24
C LEU A 53 10.34 -8.36 12.25
N ASP A 54 9.11 -7.93 11.98
CA ASP A 54 7.94 -8.24 12.80
C ASP A 54 6.65 -8.12 11.97
N ALA A 55 6.12 -9.27 11.55
CA ALA A 55 4.91 -9.31 10.73
C ALA A 55 3.64 -8.91 11.51
N ASP A 56 3.59 -9.17 12.82
CA ASP A 56 2.43 -8.86 13.65
C ASP A 56 2.33 -7.35 13.90
N GLU A 57 3.46 -6.68 14.13
CA GLU A 57 3.52 -5.22 14.23
C GLU A 57 3.08 -4.55 12.92
N VAL A 58 3.60 -5.02 11.79
CA VAL A 58 3.24 -4.49 10.47
C VAL A 58 1.76 -4.71 10.16
N ALA A 59 1.22 -5.89 10.43
CA ALA A 59 -0.20 -6.18 10.25
C ALA A 59 -1.08 -5.29 11.14
N THR A 60 -0.66 -5.06 12.39
CA THR A 60 -1.34 -4.14 13.32
C THR A 60 -1.36 -2.71 12.78
N GLY A 61 -0.24 -2.23 12.24
CA GLY A 61 -0.16 -0.91 11.61
C GLY A 61 -1.07 -0.79 10.38
N ALA A 62 -1.06 -1.79 9.49
CA ALA A 62 -1.94 -1.82 8.32
C ALA A 62 -3.43 -1.84 8.73
N TYR A 63 -3.77 -2.59 9.78
CA TYR A 63 -5.12 -2.62 10.34
C TYR A 63 -5.54 -1.26 10.95
N ALA A 64 -4.64 -0.59 11.68
CA ALA A 64 -4.91 0.75 12.20
C ALA A 64 -5.21 1.75 11.06
N VAL A 65 -4.43 1.70 9.97
CA VAL A 65 -4.68 2.50 8.76
C VAL A 65 -6.05 2.21 8.14
N ALA A 66 -6.50 0.95 8.14
CA ALA A 66 -7.83 0.59 7.67
C ALA A 66 -8.91 1.16 8.58
N LEU A 67 -8.76 1.05 9.91
CA LEU A 67 -9.71 1.59 10.90
C LEU A 67 -9.87 3.11 10.78
N GLU A 68 -8.80 3.85 10.56
CA GLU A 68 -8.84 5.30 10.32
C GLU A 68 -9.73 5.71 9.15
N ARG A 69 -10.02 4.78 8.23
CA ARG A 69 -10.79 5.02 7.01
C ARG A 69 -12.23 4.52 7.09
N VAL A 70 -12.59 3.79 8.15
CA VAL A 70 -13.98 3.37 8.37
C VAL A 70 -14.88 4.61 8.50
N GLY A 71 -15.96 4.65 7.72
CA GLY A 71 -16.92 5.76 7.73
C GLY A 71 -16.47 7.05 7.05
N LYS A 72 -15.25 7.10 6.49
CA LYS A 72 -14.78 8.20 5.64
C LYS A 72 -15.15 7.88 4.19
N VAL A 73 -16.37 8.25 3.78
CA VAL A 73 -16.83 8.24 2.39
C VAL A 73 -16.81 9.66 1.84
#